data_AF-A0A848U0H9-F1
#
_entry.id   AF-A0A848U0H9-F1
#
_cell.length_a   1.000
_cell.length_b   1.000
_cell.length_c   1.000
_cell.angle_alpha   90.00
_cell.angle_beta   90.00
_cell.angle_gamma   90.00
#
_symmetry.space_group_name_H-M   'P 1'
#
loop_
_entity.id
_entity.type
_entity.pdbx_description
1 polymer ?
#
loop_
_entity_poly.entity_id
_entity_poly.type
_entity_poly.pdbx_seq_one_letter_code
_entity_poly.pdbx_strand_id
1 'polypeptide(L)'
;MRAIILILFGVLLIGCKKKSSPKPPEIAVLVFPNQNSECTTGRDINQTTSEVEFQWMASNHTETYELRVTNLNTNITQIISTAAISAKLTIAKGEPFSWFVRSLNTLVTETAISETWRFYNAGFQTTYAPFPAEVIFPKNGASVFKDINNEVSLEWEGADVENDIEGYELYLSPTTPPEILIASPSSNENSAKVSVTSDTTYYWKIITKDSEGNSSDSGIFTFKVI
;
A
#
# COMPACT_ATOMS: atom_id res chain seq x y z
N MET A 1 81.56 -33.75 -13.93
CA MET A 1 80.19 -34.11 -13.49
C MET A 1 79.25 -33.00 -13.94
N ARG A 2 78.30 -33.29 -14.85
CA ARG A 2 77.32 -32.33 -15.36
C ARG A 2 76.12 -32.30 -14.42
N ALA A 3 75.83 -31.17 -13.79
CA ALA A 3 74.64 -30.99 -12.95
C ALA A 3 73.49 -30.47 -13.84
N ILE A 4 72.42 -31.26 -13.94
CA ILE A 4 71.19 -30.89 -14.66
C ILE A 4 70.27 -30.25 -13.64
N ILE A 5 70.01 -28.95 -13.78
CA ILE A 5 69.07 -28.21 -12.94
C ILE A 5 67.69 -28.25 -13.63
N LEU A 6 66.78 -29.05 -13.09
CA LEU A 6 65.38 -29.10 -13.48
C LEU A 6 64.63 -27.91 -12.83
N ILE A 7 64.27 -26.92 -13.64
CA ILE A 7 63.42 -25.80 -13.22
C ILE A 7 61.97 -26.24 -13.35
N LEU A 8 61.32 -26.46 -12.21
CA LEU A 8 59.90 -26.81 -12.10
C LEU A 8 59.06 -25.53 -12.25
N PHE A 9 58.40 -25.37 -13.39
CA PHE A 9 57.53 -24.23 -13.68
C PHE A 9 56.17 -24.43 -12.99
N GLY A 10 55.97 -23.81 -11.83
CA GLY A 10 54.70 -23.81 -11.11
C GLY A 10 53.68 -22.91 -11.80
N VAL A 11 52.70 -23.50 -12.49
CA VAL A 11 51.57 -22.79 -13.07
C VAL A 11 50.59 -22.40 -11.95
N LEU A 12 50.58 -21.12 -11.57
CA LEU A 12 49.56 -20.56 -10.69
C LEU A 12 48.25 -20.39 -11.48
N LEU A 13 47.29 -21.29 -11.27
CA LEU A 13 45.92 -21.12 -11.77
C LEU A 13 45.20 -20.07 -10.90
N ILE A 14 45.19 -18.82 -11.37
CA ILE A 14 44.38 -17.75 -10.79
C ILE A 14 42.92 -18.02 -11.20
N GLY A 15 42.17 -18.69 -10.33
CA GLY A 15 40.74 -18.87 -10.48
C GLY A 15 40.01 -17.53 -10.31
N CYS A 16 39.61 -16.90 -11.41
CA CYS A 16 38.67 -15.78 -11.37
C CYS A 16 37.32 -16.25 -10.81
N LYS A 17 37.03 -15.97 -9.55
CA LYS A 17 35.65 -16.00 -9.05
C LYS A 17 34.87 -14.94 -9.83
N LYS A 18 33.93 -15.35 -10.69
CA LYS A 18 32.96 -14.43 -11.29
C LYS A 18 32.23 -13.72 -10.15
N LYS A 19 32.44 -12.41 -10.00
CA LYS A 19 31.59 -11.59 -9.12
C LYS A 19 30.17 -11.67 -9.66
N SER A 20 29.24 -12.14 -8.84
CA SER A 20 27.82 -12.11 -9.19
C SER A 20 27.40 -10.67 -9.43
N SER A 21 26.59 -10.44 -10.46
CA SER A 21 25.99 -9.14 -10.73
C SER A 21 25.14 -8.68 -9.53
N PRO A 22 25.08 -7.37 -9.26
CA PRO A 22 24.15 -6.80 -8.28
C PRO A 22 22.71 -7.30 -8.49
N LYS A 23 21.99 -7.49 -7.40
CA LYS A 23 20.58 -7.91 -7.41
C LYS A 23 19.70 -6.79 -6.85
N PRO A 24 18.50 -6.60 -7.40
CA PRO A 24 17.53 -5.66 -6.84
C PRO A 24 17.04 -6.11 -5.45
N PRO A 25 16.65 -5.17 -4.58
CA PRO A 25 16.01 -5.46 -3.30
C PRO A 25 14.74 -6.28 -3.48
N GLU A 26 14.42 -7.12 -2.50
CA GLU A 26 13.16 -7.84 -2.42
C GLU A 26 12.13 -7.12 -1.54
N ILE A 27 10.87 -7.53 -1.65
CA ILE A 27 9.74 -6.96 -0.91
C ILE A 27 9.91 -7.25 0.59
N ALA A 28 9.75 -6.21 1.42
CA ALA A 28 9.65 -6.37 2.87
C ALA A 28 8.23 -6.82 3.25
N VAL A 29 8.14 -7.73 4.21
CA VAL A 29 6.85 -8.17 4.77
C VAL A 29 6.56 -7.36 6.02
N LEU A 30 5.38 -6.75 6.08
CA LEU A 30 4.96 -5.91 7.19
C LEU A 30 4.61 -6.76 8.42
N VAL A 31 4.85 -6.21 9.62
CA VAL A 31 4.60 -6.89 10.89
C VAL A 31 3.68 -6.08 11.79
N PHE A 32 3.94 -4.78 11.95
CA PHE A 32 3.16 -3.93 12.87
C PHE A 32 3.28 -2.44 12.50
N PRO A 33 2.26 -1.57 12.69
CA PRO A 33 0.89 -1.85 13.13
C PRO A 33 0.14 -2.83 12.23
N ASN A 34 -0.79 -3.61 12.79
CA ASN A 34 -1.54 -4.62 12.02
C ASN A 34 -2.45 -3.98 10.97
N GLN A 35 -2.70 -4.72 9.89
CA GLN A 35 -3.60 -4.30 8.82
C GLN A 35 -5.05 -4.20 9.31
N ASN A 36 -5.71 -3.10 8.92
CA ASN A 36 -7.11 -2.79 9.15
C ASN A 36 -7.53 -2.91 10.63
N SER A 37 -6.68 -2.45 11.55
CA SER A 37 -6.95 -2.55 12.99
C SER A 37 -6.71 -1.24 13.73
N GLU A 38 -7.10 -1.20 14.99
CA GLU A 38 -6.63 -0.19 15.94
C GLU A 38 -5.22 -0.55 16.47
N CYS A 39 -4.35 0.46 16.57
CA CYS A 39 -3.04 0.37 17.20
C CYS A 39 -3.10 0.97 18.60
N THR A 40 -3.17 0.12 19.62
CA THR A 40 -3.29 0.51 21.04
C THR A 40 -1.96 0.56 21.80
N THR A 41 -0.85 0.20 21.16
CA THR A 41 0.47 0.10 21.81
C THR A 41 1.33 1.37 21.67
N GLY A 42 0.76 2.46 21.12
CA GLY A 42 1.46 3.72 20.99
C GLY A 42 1.83 4.31 22.35
N ARG A 43 3.04 4.83 22.49
CA ARG A 43 3.46 5.54 23.71
C ARG A 43 2.92 6.96 23.68
N ASP A 44 2.14 7.34 24.69
CA ASP A 44 1.64 8.70 24.82
C ASP A 44 2.76 9.75 24.87
N ILE A 45 2.68 10.73 23.97
CA ILE A 45 3.56 11.91 23.97
C ILE A 45 2.82 13.10 24.57
N ASN A 46 1.57 13.32 24.15
CA ASN A 46 0.69 14.34 24.71
C ASN A 46 -0.79 13.98 24.47
N GLN A 47 -1.69 14.95 24.67
CA GLN A 47 -3.13 14.75 24.52
C GLN A 47 -3.55 14.40 23.08
N THR A 48 -2.81 14.84 22.07
CA THR A 48 -3.20 14.69 20.65
C THR A 48 -2.31 13.75 19.85
N THR A 49 -1.17 13.31 20.39
CA THR A 49 -0.19 12.48 19.68
C THR A 49 0.38 11.36 20.54
N SER A 50 0.72 10.25 19.88
CA SER A 50 1.46 9.13 20.45
C SER A 50 2.60 8.73 19.51
N GLU A 51 3.65 8.15 20.07
CA GLU A 51 4.76 7.55 19.33
C GLU A 51 4.41 6.09 19.03
N VAL A 52 4.26 5.77 17.74
CA VAL A 52 3.97 4.43 17.24
C VAL A 52 5.24 3.84 16.63
N GLU A 53 5.52 2.58 16.98
CA GLU A 53 6.60 1.81 16.36
C GLU A 53 6.06 1.01 15.18
N PHE A 54 6.77 1.09 14.06
CA PHE A 54 6.51 0.36 12.83
C PHE A 54 7.57 -0.73 12.67
N GLN A 55 7.16 -1.93 12.28
CA GLN A 55 8.01 -3.11 12.21
C GLN A 55 7.75 -3.89 10.93
N TRP A 56 8.82 -4.41 10.34
CA TRP A 56 8.79 -5.26 9.15
C TRP A 56 9.89 -6.33 9.22
N MET A 57 9.82 -7.35 8.36
CA MET A 57 10.87 -8.36 8.25
C MET A 57 12.00 -7.89 7.32
N ALA A 58 13.22 -8.35 7.59
CA ALA A 58 14.35 -8.09 6.70
C ALA A 58 14.10 -8.71 5.30
N SER A 59 14.25 -7.92 4.25
CA SER A 59 14.19 -8.38 2.86
C SER A 59 15.58 -8.65 2.29
N ASN A 60 15.67 -9.59 1.34
CA ASN A 60 16.93 -9.90 0.70
C ASN A 60 17.41 -8.74 -0.19
N HIS A 61 18.73 -8.65 -0.36
CA HIS A 61 19.35 -7.66 -1.24
C HIS A 61 19.01 -6.21 -0.86
N THR A 62 18.77 -5.96 0.43
CA THR A 62 18.35 -4.66 0.96
C THR A 62 19.38 -4.13 1.96
N GLU A 63 19.73 -2.86 1.82
CA GLU A 63 20.63 -2.16 2.74
C GLU A 63 19.87 -1.17 3.62
N THR A 64 18.86 -0.50 3.06
CA THR A 64 18.03 0.48 3.76
C THR A 64 16.56 0.35 3.39
N TYR A 65 15.72 0.86 4.27
CA TYR A 65 14.28 0.93 4.13
C TYR A 65 13.83 2.39 4.20
N GLU A 66 12.88 2.75 3.34
CA GLU A 66 12.10 3.98 3.46
C GLU A 66 10.70 3.61 3.96
N LEU A 67 10.40 3.95 5.22
CA LEU A 67 9.06 3.89 5.80
C LEU A 67 8.29 5.13 5.36
N ARG A 68 7.09 4.94 4.80
CA ARG A 68 6.14 6.03 4.52
C ARG A 68 4.86 5.80 5.30
N VAL A 69 4.42 6.81 6.03
CA VAL A 69 3.17 6.80 6.81
C VAL A 69 2.35 8.02 6.42
N THR A 70 1.15 7.79 5.90
CA THR A 70 0.25 8.82 5.38
C THR A 70 -1.02 8.87 6.21
N ASN A 71 -1.36 10.05 6.73
CA ASN A 71 -2.65 10.26 7.37
C ASN A 71 -3.75 10.31 6.30
N LEU A 72 -4.77 9.45 6.41
CA LEU A 72 -5.78 9.28 5.37
C LEU A 72 -6.80 10.42 5.32
N ASN A 73 -6.98 11.17 6.41
CA ASN A 73 -7.87 12.32 6.46
C ASN A 73 -7.25 13.59 5.83
N THR A 74 -5.94 13.79 6.03
CA THR A 74 -5.22 15.01 5.63
C THR A 74 -4.31 14.81 4.41
N ASN A 75 -4.04 13.57 4.02
CA ASN A 75 -3.04 13.17 3.01
C ASN A 75 -1.60 13.59 3.34
N ILE A 76 -1.31 14.01 4.58
CA ILE A 76 0.05 14.36 5.01
C ILE A 76 0.87 13.08 5.20
N THR A 77 2.06 13.04 4.60
CA THR A 77 2.96 11.88 4.65
C THR A 77 4.23 12.21 5.43
N GLN A 78 4.58 11.34 6.39
CA GLN A 78 5.86 11.32 7.07
C GLN A 78 6.75 10.22 6.48
N ILE A 79 8.04 10.49 6.34
CA ILE A 79 9.01 9.58 5.73
C ILE A 79 10.22 9.40 6.65
N ILE A 80 10.63 8.17 6.89
CA ILE A 80 11.88 7.83 7.59
C ILE A 80 12.70 6.88 6.72
N SER A 81 14.01 7.13 6.64
CA SER A 81 14.97 6.17 6.09
C SER A 81 15.80 5.56 7.21
N THR A 82 15.93 4.23 7.22
CA THR A 82 16.70 3.50 8.25
C THR A 82 17.25 2.18 7.69
N ALA A 83 18.35 1.69 8.25
CA ALA A 83 18.84 0.34 8.01
C ALA A 83 18.23 -0.70 8.96
N ALA A 84 17.55 -0.23 10.02
CA ALA A 84 16.85 -1.10 10.96
C ALA A 84 15.57 -1.68 10.32
N ILE A 85 15.04 -2.72 10.96
CA ILE A 85 13.76 -3.35 10.61
C ILE A 85 12.58 -2.77 11.41
N SER A 86 12.81 -1.63 12.08
CA SER A 86 11.78 -0.85 12.74
C SER A 86 12.10 0.65 12.73
N ALA A 87 11.06 1.46 12.89
CA ALA A 87 11.16 2.91 13.06
C ALA A 87 10.00 3.42 13.91
N LYS A 88 10.19 4.56 14.58
CA LYS A 88 9.17 5.19 15.43
C LYS A 88 8.75 6.54 14.84
N LEU A 89 7.45 6.82 14.89
CA LEU A 89 6.88 8.08 14.45
C LEU A 89 5.88 8.61 15.46
N THR A 90 5.94 9.91 15.72
CA THR A 90 4.91 10.61 16.48
C THR A 90 3.79 11.01 15.53
N ILE A 91 2.63 10.40 15.71
CA ILE A 91 1.45 10.58 14.86
C ILE A 91 0.22 10.94 15.70
N ALA A 92 -0.76 11.57 15.05
CA ALA A 92 -2.00 12.01 15.69
C ALA A 92 -2.81 10.82 16.21
N LYS A 93 -3.40 10.99 17.38
CA LYS A 93 -4.32 10.01 17.99
C LYS A 93 -5.70 10.10 17.34
N GLY A 94 -6.36 8.94 17.23
CA GLY A 94 -7.71 8.81 16.69
C GLY A 94 -7.86 9.01 15.19
N GLU A 95 -6.74 9.01 14.49
CA GLU A 95 -6.71 9.25 13.06
C GLU A 95 -6.38 7.95 12.30
N PRO A 96 -6.92 7.77 11.09
CA PRO A 96 -6.57 6.66 10.21
C PRO A 96 -5.27 6.97 9.46
N PHE A 97 -4.42 5.96 9.32
CA PHE A 97 -3.16 6.03 8.59
C PHE A 97 -3.04 4.86 7.62
N SER A 98 -2.37 5.09 6.50
CA SER A 98 -1.78 4.05 5.68
C SER A 98 -0.26 4.06 5.81
N TRP A 99 0.36 2.91 5.61
CA TRP A 99 1.81 2.81 5.63
C TRP A 99 2.33 1.69 4.75
N PHE A 100 3.55 1.89 4.25
CA PHE A 100 4.29 0.86 3.52
C PHE A 100 5.79 1.08 3.69
N VAL A 101 6.55 0.05 3.33
CA VAL A 101 8.02 0.07 3.34
C VAL A 101 8.54 -0.13 1.92
N ARG A 102 9.47 0.73 1.51
CA ARG A 102 10.26 0.56 0.28
C ARG A 102 11.65 0.04 0.64
N SER A 103 12.05 -1.09 0.07
CA SER A 103 13.40 -1.66 0.17
C SER A 103 14.34 -1.04 -0.85
N LEU A 104 15.55 -0.65 -0.42
CA LEU A 104 16.58 -0.03 -1.26
C LEU A 104 17.95 -0.68 -1.04
N ASN A 105 18.80 -0.64 -2.06
CA ASN A 105 20.24 -0.86 -1.92
C ASN A 105 21.01 0.12 -2.82
N THR A 106 22.31 0.28 -2.57
CA THR A 106 23.17 1.20 -3.33
C THR A 106 23.73 0.60 -4.62
N LEU A 107 23.49 -0.68 -4.88
CA LEU A 107 24.08 -1.41 -6.01
C LEU A 107 23.25 -1.33 -7.29
N VAL A 108 21.94 -1.08 -7.16
CA VAL A 108 21.02 -0.90 -8.29
C VAL A 108 20.03 0.24 -8.01
N THR A 109 19.29 0.68 -9.04
CA THR A 109 18.31 1.77 -8.92
C THR A 109 16.90 1.29 -8.58
N GLU A 110 16.65 0.00 -8.79
CA GLU A 110 15.38 -0.65 -8.58
C GLU A 110 15.08 -0.75 -7.08
N THR A 111 13.80 -0.61 -6.74
CA THR A 111 13.31 -0.71 -5.37
C THR A 111 12.14 -1.69 -5.34
N ALA A 112 11.94 -2.35 -4.21
CA ALA A 112 10.75 -3.15 -3.96
C ALA A 112 9.84 -2.44 -2.94
N ILE A 113 8.53 -2.51 -3.13
CA ILE A 113 7.54 -1.86 -2.25
C ILE A 113 6.69 -2.98 -1.64
N SER A 114 6.44 -2.91 -0.33
CA SER A 114 5.52 -3.79 0.38
C SER A 114 4.07 -3.57 -0.04
N GLU A 115 3.17 -4.37 0.53
CA GLU A 115 1.76 -3.99 0.61
C GLU A 115 1.61 -2.64 1.33
N THR A 116 0.46 -2.00 1.12
CA THR A 116 0.06 -0.82 1.90
C THR A 116 -0.95 -1.26 2.93
N TRP A 117 -0.56 -1.24 4.21
CA TRP A 117 -1.47 -1.52 5.31
C TRP A 117 -2.09 -0.24 5.84
N ARG A 118 -3.25 -0.37 6.48
CA ARG A 118 -3.98 0.73 7.10
C ARG A 118 -4.25 0.40 8.56
N PHE A 119 -4.33 1.41 9.41
CA PHE A 119 -4.66 1.24 10.82
C PHE A 119 -5.17 2.55 11.41
N TYR A 120 -5.88 2.49 12.53
CA TYR A 120 -6.17 3.65 13.36
C TYR A 120 -5.16 3.75 14.50
N ASN A 121 -4.59 4.93 14.72
CA ASN A 121 -3.84 5.16 15.95
C ASN A 121 -4.82 5.40 17.10
N ALA A 122 -4.70 4.67 18.21
CA ALA A 122 -5.66 4.77 19.31
C ALA A 122 -5.79 6.21 19.84
N GLY A 123 -7.01 6.59 20.20
CA GLY A 123 -7.37 7.92 20.69
C GLY A 123 -8.48 7.85 21.75
N PHE A 124 -9.38 8.83 21.77
CA PHE A 124 -10.49 8.88 22.73
C PHE A 124 -11.79 8.30 22.18
N GLN A 125 -11.90 8.18 20.86
CA GLN A 125 -13.02 7.56 20.17
C GLN A 125 -13.12 6.06 20.47
N THR A 126 -14.35 5.56 20.47
CA THR A 126 -14.69 4.15 20.75
C THR A 126 -15.33 3.45 19.56
N THR A 127 -15.52 4.17 18.46
CA THR A 127 -15.99 3.71 17.16
C THR A 127 -15.16 4.42 16.11
N TYR A 128 -14.87 3.73 15.01
CA TYR A 128 -14.06 4.23 13.92
C TYR A 128 -14.90 4.25 12.65
N ALA A 129 -14.62 5.22 11.78
CA ALA A 129 -15.14 5.13 10.43
C ALA A 129 -14.46 3.98 9.68
N PRO A 130 -15.13 3.35 8.70
CA PRO A 130 -14.48 2.39 7.82
C PRO A 130 -13.25 2.99 7.17
N PHE A 131 -12.21 2.20 6.93
CA PHE A 131 -11.12 2.65 6.08
C PHE A 131 -11.64 2.96 4.67
N PRO A 132 -11.11 4.00 3.98
CA PRO A 132 -11.46 4.28 2.59
C PRO A 132 -11.40 3.02 1.74
N ALA A 133 -12.48 2.60 1.06
CA ALA A 133 -12.49 1.34 0.31
C ALA A 133 -11.28 1.22 -0.63
N GLU A 134 -10.60 0.07 -0.62
CA GLU A 134 -9.53 -0.21 -1.56
C GLU A 134 -10.12 -0.51 -2.93
N VAL A 135 -9.69 0.25 -3.95
CA VAL A 135 -10.08 -0.04 -5.33
C VAL A 135 -9.24 -1.18 -5.89
N ILE A 136 -9.91 -2.28 -6.20
CA ILE A 136 -9.32 -3.46 -6.85
C ILE A 136 -9.31 -3.26 -8.35
N PHE A 137 -10.43 -2.82 -8.92
CA PHE A 137 -10.56 -2.59 -10.37
C PHE A 137 -11.70 -1.61 -10.69
N PRO A 138 -11.57 -0.75 -11.72
CA PRO A 138 -10.35 -0.40 -12.43
C PRO A 138 -9.35 0.34 -11.54
N LYS A 139 -8.06 0.00 -11.65
CA LYS A 139 -7.00 0.78 -10.99
C LYS A 139 -6.95 2.21 -11.55
N ASN A 140 -6.47 3.15 -10.74
CA ASN A 140 -6.44 4.56 -11.13
C ASN A 140 -5.65 4.80 -12.42
N GLY A 141 -6.23 5.49 -13.39
CA GLY A 141 -5.63 5.77 -14.69
C GLY A 141 -5.65 4.59 -15.67
N ALA A 142 -6.29 3.47 -15.34
CA ALA A 142 -6.30 2.30 -16.21
C ALA A 142 -7.10 2.53 -17.50
N SER A 143 -6.71 1.83 -18.56
CA SER A 143 -7.57 1.63 -19.73
C SER A 143 -8.23 0.26 -19.63
N VAL A 144 -9.55 0.21 -19.78
CA VAL A 144 -10.34 -1.01 -19.58
C VAL A 144 -11.24 -1.29 -20.78
N PHE A 145 -11.38 -2.57 -21.10
CA PHE A 145 -12.35 -3.02 -22.09
C PHE A 145 -13.71 -3.18 -21.44
N LYS A 146 -14.77 -2.76 -22.13
CA LYS A 146 -16.14 -3.09 -21.76
C LYS A 146 -16.52 -4.48 -22.27
N ASP A 147 -17.46 -5.13 -21.59
CA ASP A 147 -17.98 -6.42 -22.01
C ASP A 147 -19.00 -6.29 -23.16
N ILE A 148 -19.59 -7.42 -23.58
CA ILE A 148 -20.56 -7.48 -24.68
C ILE A 148 -21.84 -6.69 -24.41
N ASN A 149 -22.14 -6.35 -23.15
CA ASN A 149 -23.29 -5.55 -22.76
C ASN A 149 -22.96 -4.05 -22.69
N ASN A 150 -21.73 -3.66 -23.03
CA ASN A 150 -21.16 -2.33 -22.79
C ASN A 150 -21.01 -2.01 -21.29
N GLU A 151 -20.68 -3.01 -20.48
CA GLU A 151 -20.48 -2.82 -19.03
C GLU A 151 -19.00 -2.95 -18.64
N VAL A 152 -18.62 -2.27 -17.56
CA VAL A 152 -17.34 -2.47 -16.86
C VAL A 152 -17.64 -2.94 -15.44
N SER A 153 -16.84 -3.87 -14.92
CA SER A 153 -16.87 -4.26 -13.50
C SER A 153 -16.16 -3.20 -12.68
N LEU A 154 -16.78 -2.73 -11.60
CA LEU A 154 -16.12 -2.00 -10.52
C LEU A 154 -15.96 -2.97 -9.36
N GLU A 155 -14.76 -3.07 -8.80
CA GLU A 155 -14.40 -4.01 -7.73
C GLU A 155 -13.63 -3.29 -6.65
N TRP A 156 -14.00 -3.54 -5.41
CA TRP A 156 -13.42 -2.89 -4.23
C TRP A 156 -13.34 -3.82 -3.04
N GLU A 157 -12.66 -3.38 -1.99
CA GLU A 157 -12.61 -4.05 -0.71
C GLU A 157 -12.82 -3.03 0.41
N GLY A 158 -13.85 -3.25 1.23
CA GLY A 158 -14.10 -2.47 2.44
C GLY A 158 -13.45 -3.12 3.65
N ALA A 159 -12.97 -2.30 4.57
CA ALA A 159 -12.46 -2.78 5.85
C ALA A 159 -12.80 -1.77 6.94
N ASP A 160 -13.06 -2.29 8.13
CA ASP A 160 -13.38 -1.49 9.30
C ASP A 160 -12.80 -2.19 10.55
N VAL A 161 -12.50 -1.41 11.60
CA VAL A 161 -11.91 -1.94 12.84
C VAL A 161 -12.91 -2.82 13.61
N GLU A 162 -14.17 -2.42 13.65
CA GLU A 162 -15.27 -3.09 14.33
C GLU A 162 -15.91 -4.19 13.47
N ASN A 163 -15.64 -4.20 12.15
CA ASN A 163 -16.24 -5.10 11.16
C ASN A 163 -17.77 -4.97 11.05
N ASP A 164 -18.28 -3.74 11.11
CA ASP A 164 -19.71 -3.43 11.12
C ASP A 164 -20.16 -2.58 9.91
N ILE A 165 -19.44 -2.66 8.79
CA ILE A 165 -19.84 -2.04 7.52
C ILE A 165 -21.29 -2.44 7.18
N GLU A 166 -22.13 -1.46 6.92
CA GLU A 166 -23.53 -1.65 6.51
C GLU A 166 -23.64 -1.76 4.98
N GLY A 167 -22.86 -0.97 4.26
CA GLY A 167 -22.82 -1.01 2.80
C GLY A 167 -22.01 0.12 2.18
N TYR A 168 -22.21 0.30 0.88
CA TYR A 168 -21.47 1.23 0.07
C TYR A 168 -22.39 2.10 -0.78
N GLU A 169 -21.88 3.24 -1.24
CA GLU A 169 -22.46 4.04 -2.30
C GLU A 169 -21.41 4.27 -3.38
N LEU A 170 -21.73 3.84 -4.61
CA LEU A 170 -20.83 3.98 -5.75
C LEU A 170 -21.27 5.18 -6.57
N TYR A 171 -20.34 6.10 -6.78
CA TYR A 171 -20.54 7.26 -7.63
C TYR A 171 -19.69 7.14 -8.88
N LEU A 172 -20.25 7.38 -10.06
CA LEU A 172 -19.56 7.29 -11.35
C LEU A 172 -20.04 8.41 -12.27
N SER A 173 -19.14 9.19 -12.86
CA SER A 173 -19.52 10.24 -13.81
C SER A 173 -18.44 10.43 -14.88
N PRO A 174 -18.79 10.94 -16.07
CA PRO A 174 -17.80 11.34 -17.09
C PRO A 174 -17.10 12.67 -16.74
N THR A 175 -17.44 13.27 -15.60
CA THR A 175 -16.87 14.52 -15.06
C THR A 175 -16.31 14.29 -13.65
N THR A 176 -15.38 15.14 -13.24
CA THR A 176 -14.80 15.12 -11.88
C THR A 176 -15.22 16.39 -11.11
N PRO A 177 -15.67 16.29 -9.85
CA PRO A 177 -15.87 15.04 -9.09
C PRO A 177 -17.08 14.24 -9.61
N PRO A 178 -17.12 12.92 -9.36
CA PRO A 178 -18.29 12.10 -9.68
C PRO A 178 -19.41 12.34 -8.66
N GLU A 179 -20.61 12.65 -9.16
CA GLU A 179 -21.79 13.01 -8.35
C GLU A 179 -22.99 12.08 -8.58
N ILE A 180 -22.97 11.26 -9.63
CA ILE A 180 -24.07 10.36 -9.97
C ILE A 180 -23.91 9.06 -9.19
N LEU A 181 -24.82 8.83 -8.23
CA LEU A 181 -24.98 7.55 -7.54
C LEU A 181 -25.48 6.50 -8.53
N ILE A 182 -24.71 5.43 -8.72
CA ILE A 182 -25.02 4.36 -9.67
C ILE A 182 -25.45 3.05 -8.99
N ALA A 183 -25.03 2.82 -7.75
CA ALA A 183 -25.37 1.63 -6.97
C ALA A 183 -25.21 1.88 -5.47
N SER A 184 -25.97 1.14 -4.67
CA SER A 184 -25.86 1.11 -3.20
C SER A 184 -25.79 -0.35 -2.71
N PRO A 185 -24.69 -1.05 -2.97
CA PRO A 185 -24.52 -2.45 -2.58
C PRO A 185 -24.42 -2.61 -1.06
N SER A 186 -24.85 -3.77 -0.59
CA SER A 186 -24.72 -4.20 0.81
C SER A 186 -23.27 -4.51 1.17
N SER A 187 -22.98 -4.69 2.46
CA SER A 187 -21.63 -4.99 2.95
C SER A 187 -21.02 -6.29 2.43
N ASN A 188 -21.84 -7.26 1.99
CA ASN A 188 -21.37 -8.53 1.43
C ASN A 188 -21.02 -8.46 -0.07
N GLU A 189 -21.28 -7.32 -0.70
CA GLU A 189 -21.02 -7.09 -2.12
C GLU A 189 -19.76 -6.26 -2.29
N ASN A 190 -18.89 -6.71 -3.18
CA ASN A 190 -17.58 -6.10 -3.44
C ASN A 190 -17.35 -5.85 -4.94
N SER A 191 -18.41 -6.00 -5.75
CA SER A 191 -18.38 -5.73 -7.17
C SER A 191 -19.73 -5.22 -7.69
N ALA A 192 -19.69 -4.38 -8.74
CA ALA A 192 -20.87 -3.87 -9.42
C ALA A 192 -20.57 -3.64 -10.90
N LYS A 193 -21.48 -4.04 -11.79
CA LYS A 193 -21.37 -3.74 -13.23
C LYS A 193 -22.02 -2.41 -13.56
N VAL A 194 -21.36 -1.64 -14.42
CA VAL A 194 -21.80 -0.29 -14.78
C VAL A 194 -21.78 -0.10 -16.29
N SER A 195 -22.87 0.46 -16.83
CA SER A 195 -22.96 0.78 -18.26
C SER A 195 -22.02 1.93 -18.62
N VAL A 196 -21.26 1.75 -19.70
CA VAL A 196 -20.26 2.72 -20.16
C VAL A 196 -20.27 2.91 -21.67
N THR A 197 -19.76 4.06 -22.11
CA THR A 197 -19.53 4.36 -23.53
C THR A 197 -18.06 4.21 -23.89
N SER A 198 -17.76 3.71 -25.09
CA SER A 198 -16.38 3.62 -25.60
C SER A 198 -15.76 5.00 -25.75
N ASP A 199 -14.43 5.06 -25.66
CA ASP A 199 -13.64 6.29 -25.77
C ASP A 199 -14.07 7.39 -24.78
N THR A 200 -14.60 6.97 -23.63
CA THR A 200 -15.02 7.87 -22.54
C THR A 200 -14.15 7.61 -21.31
N THR A 201 -13.69 8.69 -20.69
CA THR A 201 -13.05 8.65 -19.38
C THR A 201 -14.10 8.82 -18.30
N TYR A 202 -14.10 7.92 -17.33
CA TYR A 202 -14.96 7.98 -16.16
C TYR A 202 -14.15 8.27 -14.90
N TYR A 203 -14.79 8.95 -13.97
CA TYR A 203 -14.34 9.19 -12.61
C TYR A 203 -15.30 8.48 -11.67
N TRP A 204 -14.78 7.83 -10.65
CA TRP A 204 -15.59 7.13 -9.69
C TRP A 204 -15.01 7.16 -8.30
N LYS A 205 -15.87 6.98 -7.31
CA LYS A 205 -15.52 6.87 -5.91
C LYS A 205 -16.53 6.00 -5.18
N ILE A 206 -16.15 5.56 -4.00
CA ILE A 206 -16.95 4.72 -3.13
C ILE A 206 -17.06 5.44 -1.79
N ILE A 207 -18.27 5.61 -1.29
CA ILE A 207 -18.52 5.96 0.10
C ILE A 207 -18.83 4.68 0.85
N THR A 208 -18.05 4.36 1.87
CA THR A 208 -18.30 3.21 2.76
C THR A 208 -19.01 3.71 4.01
N LYS A 209 -20.03 3.00 4.49
CA LYS A 209 -20.82 3.37 5.67
C LYS A 209 -20.86 2.22 6.67
N ASP A 210 -20.72 2.54 7.94
CA ASP A 210 -20.89 1.57 9.04
C ASP A 210 -22.25 1.70 9.73
N SER A 211 -22.48 0.83 10.71
CA SER A 211 -23.73 0.75 11.46
C SER A 211 -23.92 1.89 12.48
N GLU A 212 -22.84 2.57 12.86
CA GLU A 212 -22.84 3.74 13.75
C GLU A 212 -23.07 5.06 12.99
N GLY A 213 -23.15 5.01 11.66
CA GLY A 213 -23.39 6.15 10.79
C GLY A 213 -22.13 6.92 10.40
N ASN A 214 -20.94 6.40 10.70
CA ASN A 214 -19.70 6.96 10.17
C ASN A 214 -19.52 6.56 8.70
N SER A 215 -18.65 7.30 8.01
CA SER A 215 -18.35 6.99 6.62
C SER A 215 -16.96 7.44 6.20
N SER A 216 -16.46 6.83 5.13
CA SER A 216 -15.22 7.21 4.46
C SER A 216 -15.38 7.27 2.95
N ASP A 217 -14.56 8.12 2.31
CA ASP A 217 -14.50 8.29 0.86
C ASP A 217 -13.20 7.67 0.33
N SER A 218 -13.30 6.77 -0.66
CA SER A 218 -12.16 6.11 -1.29
C SER A 218 -11.16 7.08 -1.94
N GLY A 219 -11.58 8.32 -2.19
CA GLY A 219 -10.97 9.21 -3.15
C GLY A 219 -11.48 8.96 -4.57
N ILE A 220 -11.11 9.84 -5.50
CA ILE A 220 -11.55 9.78 -6.89
C ILE A 220 -10.54 8.97 -7.70
N PHE A 221 -11.04 7.92 -8.34
CA PHE A 221 -10.31 7.09 -9.29
C PHE A 221 -10.79 7.39 -10.70
N THR A 222 -9.91 7.21 -11.68
CA THR A 222 -10.27 7.37 -13.09
C THR A 222 -9.93 6.14 -13.91
N PHE A 223 -10.72 5.88 -14.94
CA PHE A 223 -10.40 4.91 -15.98
C PHE A 223 -10.92 5.36 -17.34
N LYS A 224 -10.26 4.92 -18.40
CA LYS A 224 -10.69 5.13 -19.79
C LYS A 224 -11.23 3.84 -20.38
N VAL A 225 -12.40 3.92 -21.00
CA VAL A 225 -13.00 2.79 -21.73
C VAL A 225 -12.44 2.74 -23.15
N ILE A 226 -11.92 1.57 -23.53
CA ILE A 226 -11.37 1.29 -24.87
C ILE A 226 -12.11 0.14 -25.56
#